data_AF-A0A9P6M7I3-F1
#
_entry.id   AF-A0A9P6M7I3-F1
#
_cell.length_a   1.000
_cell.length_b   1.000
_cell.length_c   1.000
_cell.angle_alpha   90.00
_cell.angle_beta   90.00
_cell.angle_gamma   90.00
#
_symmetry.space_group_name_H-M   'P 1'
#
loop_
_entity.id
_entity.type
_entity.pdbx_description
1 polymer ?
#
loop_
_entity_poly.entity_id
_entity_poly.type
_entity_poly.pdbx_seq_one_letter_code
_entity_poly.pdbx_strand_id
1 'polypeptide(L)'
;MTATAQDCGQADIIVIAAGHRQAPGESRDQLLSRNVSVIQDVFARIAPIKSSAIIIMVTNPVNIMTWLAQKLSGLPSNQVFGTGTVLDTMRLRTAIKKTFQQQEGSDGDHEGFAEESIHAYVIGDHGDKQVAVWSSATVGGFPLTSFKPFEHLSAQADVATRTSNRIYEIIKYKDASSFGIASIVADLIQCILGNKRTVLPLTVYSERYNACIALPTVLGAKGVGPIVYPQMDAKEQAALEAYAQINRDTCNV
;
A
#
# COMPACT_ATOMS: atom_id res chain seq x y z
N MET A 1 -7.55 29.09 16.21
CA MET A 1 -6.34 28.51 16.82
C MET A 1 -5.84 27.41 15.91
N THR A 2 -4.57 27.45 15.52
CA THR A 2 -3.90 26.34 14.82
C THR A 2 -3.41 25.34 15.86
N ALA A 3 -3.71 24.05 15.69
CA ALA A 3 -3.26 23.00 16.58
C ALA A 3 -1.72 22.93 16.62
N THR A 4 -1.16 22.61 17.79
CA THR A 4 0.28 22.39 18.01
C THR A 4 0.66 20.93 17.70
N ALA A 5 1.97 20.64 17.63
CA ALA A 5 2.43 19.26 17.47
C ALA A 5 2.06 18.37 18.67
N GLN A 6 1.98 18.94 19.88
CA GLN A 6 1.54 18.23 21.07
C GLN A 6 0.05 17.87 20.98
N ASP A 7 -0.78 18.76 20.43
CA ASP A 7 -2.20 18.46 20.17
C ASP A 7 -2.33 17.28 19.19
N CYS A 8 -1.47 17.20 18.17
CA CYS A 8 -1.43 16.05 17.26
C CYS A 8 -1.12 14.74 17.99
N GLY A 9 -0.21 14.77 18.97
CA GLY A 9 0.13 13.59 19.79
C GLY A 9 -1.06 13.05 20.61
N GLN A 10 -2.06 13.87 20.87
CA GLN A 10 -3.26 13.50 21.63
C GLN A 10 -4.45 13.07 20.74
N ALA A 11 -4.30 13.06 19.42
CA ALA A 11 -5.35 12.64 18.50
C ALA A 11 -5.59 11.12 18.54
N ASP A 12 -6.82 10.70 18.18
CA ASP A 12 -7.16 9.28 18.05
C ASP A 12 -6.53 8.64 16.80
N ILE A 13 -6.39 9.40 15.72
CA ILE A 13 -5.74 8.98 14.47
C ILE A 13 -4.75 10.04 14.03
N ILE A 14 -3.50 9.63 13.84
CA ILE A 14 -2.38 10.49 13.41
C ILE A 14 -1.95 10.04 12.02
N VAL A 15 -2.09 10.91 11.02
CA VAL A 15 -1.62 10.66 9.66
C VAL A 15 -0.29 11.36 9.45
N ILE A 16 0.76 10.60 9.16
CA ILE A 16 2.08 11.15 8.89
C ILE A 16 2.34 11.11 7.38
N ALA A 17 2.13 12.26 6.75
CA ALA A 17 2.44 12.53 5.34
C ALA A 17 3.60 13.53 5.17
N ALA A 18 4.25 13.91 6.27
CA ALA A 18 5.40 14.81 6.25
C ALA A 18 6.63 14.11 5.67
N GLY A 19 7.24 14.70 4.65
CA GLY A 19 8.43 14.18 4.01
C GLY A 19 8.75 14.93 2.74
N HIS A 20 9.94 14.67 2.22
CA HIS A 20 10.41 15.15 0.95
C HIS A 20 10.00 14.21 -0.18
N ARG A 21 9.87 14.79 -1.38
CA ARG A 21 9.79 14.04 -2.62
C ARG A 21 11.18 13.88 -3.22
N GLN A 22 11.36 12.84 -4.02
CA GLN A 22 12.60 12.63 -4.75
C GLN A 22 12.86 13.80 -5.69
N ALA A 23 14.01 14.46 -5.54
CA ALA A 23 14.43 15.49 -6.48
C ALA A 23 14.99 14.84 -7.77
N PRO A 24 14.93 15.54 -8.93
CA PRO A 24 15.57 15.05 -10.15
C PRO A 24 17.06 14.75 -9.93
N GLY A 25 17.48 13.52 -10.23
CA GLY A 25 18.87 13.06 -10.06
C GLY A 25 19.24 12.63 -8.63
N GLU A 26 18.33 12.73 -7.65
CA GLU A 26 18.55 12.25 -6.28
C GLU A 26 18.47 10.72 -6.23
N SER A 27 19.39 10.07 -5.49
CA SER A 27 19.34 8.62 -5.27
C SER A 27 18.23 8.25 -4.28
N ARG A 28 17.82 6.98 -4.29
CA ARG A 28 16.85 6.46 -3.30
C ARG A 28 17.37 6.59 -1.87
N ASP A 29 18.65 6.36 -1.66
CA ASP A 29 19.28 6.40 -0.33
C ASP A 29 19.35 7.83 0.21
N GLN A 30 19.56 8.82 -0.66
CA GLN A 30 19.53 10.24 -0.30
C GLN A 30 18.13 10.67 0.15
N LEU A 31 17.10 10.31 -0.63
CA LEU A 31 15.71 10.56 -0.26
C LEU A 31 15.34 9.87 1.07
N LEU A 32 15.74 8.60 1.22
CA LEU A 32 15.52 7.82 2.43
C LEU A 32 16.12 8.54 3.64
N SER A 33 17.39 8.91 3.58
CA SER A 33 18.10 9.60 4.68
C SER A 33 17.40 10.90 5.10
N ARG A 34 16.97 11.71 4.13
CA ARG A 34 16.23 12.96 4.41
C ARG A 34 14.89 12.69 5.08
N ASN A 35 14.17 11.67 4.64
CA ASN A 35 12.87 11.33 5.21
C ASN A 35 13.01 10.68 6.59
N VAL A 36 14.07 9.91 6.86
CA VAL A 36 14.40 9.42 8.21
C VAL A 36 14.54 10.61 9.17
N SER A 37 15.32 11.64 8.83
CA SER A 37 15.48 12.82 9.68
C SER A 37 14.15 13.55 9.95
N VAL A 38 13.31 13.69 8.91
CA VAL A 38 11.98 14.32 9.07
C VAL A 38 11.09 13.50 10.00
N ILE A 39 11.04 12.19 9.83
CA ILE A 39 10.20 11.32 10.66
C ILE A 39 10.68 11.35 12.12
N GLN A 40 11.99 11.33 12.36
CA GLN A 40 12.54 11.48 13.72
C GLN A 40 12.13 12.80 14.38
N ASP A 41 12.24 13.92 13.67
CA ASP A 41 11.80 15.24 14.18
C ASP A 41 10.28 15.29 14.43
N VAL A 42 9.48 14.71 13.54
CA VAL A 42 8.01 14.60 13.74
C VAL A 42 7.70 13.84 15.02
N PHE A 43 8.28 12.65 15.22
CA PHE A 43 8.04 11.84 16.42
C PHE A 43 8.52 12.54 17.69
N ALA A 44 9.63 13.27 17.65
CA ALA A 44 10.11 14.06 18.78
C ALA A 44 9.12 15.18 19.17
N ARG A 45 8.44 15.81 18.19
CA ARG A 45 7.50 16.92 18.42
C ARG A 45 6.12 16.48 18.88
N ILE A 46 5.65 15.31 18.44
CA ILE A 46 4.32 14.80 18.81
C ILE A 46 4.33 13.96 20.10
N ALA A 47 5.50 13.72 20.69
CA ALA A 47 5.60 13.02 21.96
C ALA A 47 5.09 13.89 23.14
N PRO A 48 4.43 13.30 24.16
CA PRO A 48 4.03 11.89 24.24
C PRO A 48 2.82 11.59 23.36
N ILE A 49 2.78 10.39 22.78
CA ILE A 49 1.65 9.94 21.95
C ILE A 49 0.60 9.25 22.82
N LYS A 50 -0.67 9.58 22.62
CA LYS A 50 -1.81 8.93 23.29
C LYS A 50 -1.74 7.42 23.06
N SER A 51 -1.82 6.64 24.15
CA SER A 51 -1.66 5.18 24.10
C SER A 51 -2.71 4.46 23.22
N SER A 52 -3.88 5.07 23.02
CA SER A 52 -4.93 4.55 22.14
C SER A 52 -4.87 5.07 20.70
N ALA A 53 -3.88 5.90 20.36
CA ALA A 53 -3.77 6.47 19.02
C ALA A 53 -3.47 5.39 17.97
N ILE A 54 -3.89 5.64 16.74
CA ILE A 54 -3.53 4.86 15.56
C ILE A 54 -2.73 5.76 14.62
N ILE A 55 -1.56 5.30 14.17
CA ILE A 55 -0.68 6.01 13.26
C ILE A 55 -0.76 5.40 11.86
N ILE A 56 -1.05 6.25 10.87
CA ILE A 56 -1.05 5.90 9.45
C ILE A 56 0.14 6.59 8.78
N MET A 57 1.11 5.79 8.33
CA MET A 57 2.26 6.27 7.57
C MET A 57 1.93 6.39 6.08
N VAL A 58 2.17 7.56 5.52
CA VAL A 58 2.01 7.86 4.08
C VAL A 58 3.37 8.20 3.44
N THR A 59 4.30 8.75 4.22
CA THR A 59 5.61 9.19 3.75
C THR A 59 6.41 8.05 3.12
N ASN A 60 6.96 8.29 1.93
CA ASN A 60 7.76 7.30 1.21
C ASN A 60 9.24 7.30 1.60
N PRO A 61 9.95 6.16 1.50
CA PRO A 61 9.42 4.83 1.19
C PRO A 61 8.60 4.26 2.36
N VAL A 62 7.30 4.03 2.13
CA VAL A 62 6.33 3.81 3.22
C VAL A 62 6.64 2.57 4.07
N ASN A 63 7.23 1.55 3.46
CA ASN A 63 7.70 0.34 4.11
C ASN A 63 8.74 0.62 5.21
N ILE A 64 9.79 1.36 4.87
CA ILE A 64 10.87 1.71 5.81
C ILE A 64 10.39 2.75 6.82
N MET A 65 9.60 3.73 6.38
CA MET A 65 9.04 4.76 7.27
C MET A 65 8.09 4.16 8.31
N THR A 66 7.35 3.09 7.96
CA THR A 66 6.51 2.35 8.92
C THR A 66 7.34 1.61 9.95
N TRP A 67 8.43 0.94 9.52
CA TRP A 67 9.35 0.29 10.45
C TRP A 67 9.95 1.29 11.45
N LEU A 68 10.42 2.44 10.95
CA LEU A 68 10.96 3.50 11.79
C LEU A 68 9.91 4.05 12.76
N ALA A 69 8.70 4.32 12.28
CA ALA A 69 7.58 4.79 13.10
C ALA A 69 7.22 3.80 14.22
N GLN A 70 7.24 2.49 13.95
CA GLN A 70 7.03 1.47 14.98
C GLN A 70 8.08 1.54 16.09
N LYS A 71 9.34 1.82 15.76
CA LYS A 71 10.41 1.99 16.75
C LYS A 71 10.30 3.29 17.55
N LEU A 72 9.88 4.38 16.91
CA LEU A 72 9.82 5.71 17.54
C LEU A 72 8.54 5.96 18.35
N SER A 73 7.43 5.33 17.98
CA SER A 73 6.11 5.65 18.55
C SER A 73 5.92 5.24 20.01
N GLY A 74 6.60 4.17 20.46
CA GLY A 74 6.30 3.51 21.73
C GLY A 74 4.93 2.81 21.77
N LEU A 75 4.20 2.74 20.64
CA LEU A 75 2.91 2.07 20.53
C LEU A 75 3.09 0.59 20.15
N PRO A 76 2.11 -0.27 20.50
CA PRO A 76 1.96 -1.59 19.91
C PRO A 76 2.02 -1.57 18.37
N SER A 77 2.68 -2.56 17.77
CA SER A 77 2.88 -2.64 16.32
C SER A 77 1.57 -2.63 15.52
N ASN A 78 0.48 -3.14 16.10
CA ASN A 78 -0.84 -3.13 15.47
C ASN A 78 -1.44 -1.72 15.34
N GLN A 79 -0.95 -0.73 16.07
CA GLN A 79 -1.42 0.66 16.01
C GLN A 79 -0.63 1.51 15.02
N VAL A 80 0.46 1.00 14.43
CA VAL A 80 1.33 1.76 13.54
C VAL A 80 1.54 0.99 12.24
N PHE A 81 0.93 1.48 11.17
CA PHE A 81 0.95 0.84 9.86
C PHE A 81 1.05 1.87 8.74
N GLY A 82 1.49 1.41 7.56
CA GLY A 82 1.57 2.26 6.37
C GLY A 82 0.45 2.00 5.38
N THR A 83 0.19 2.97 4.51
CA THR A 83 -0.82 2.85 3.44
C THR A 83 -0.55 1.68 2.49
N GLY A 84 0.69 1.17 2.44
CA GLY A 84 1.07 0.02 1.63
C GLY A 84 0.71 0.20 0.16
N THR A 85 0.18 -0.87 -0.42
CA THR A 85 -0.12 -1.00 -1.85
C THR A 85 -1.62 -0.96 -2.13
N VAL A 86 -2.41 -0.31 -1.26
CA VAL A 86 -3.87 -0.17 -1.43
C VAL A 86 -4.19 0.54 -2.75
N LEU A 87 -3.49 1.64 -3.05
CA LEU A 87 -3.69 2.38 -4.30
C LEU A 87 -3.28 1.56 -5.53
N ASP A 88 -2.17 0.83 -5.46
CA ASP A 88 -1.69 -0.01 -6.57
C ASP A 88 -2.64 -1.18 -6.83
N THR A 89 -3.18 -1.74 -5.75
CA THR A 89 -4.22 -2.78 -5.82
C THR A 89 -5.50 -2.27 -6.46
N MET A 90 -5.96 -1.07 -6.09
CA MET A 90 -7.11 -0.45 -6.76
C MET A 90 -6.85 -0.25 -8.26
N ARG A 91 -5.67 0.26 -8.62
CA ARG A 91 -5.29 0.44 -10.03
C ARG A 91 -5.23 -0.88 -10.78
N LEU A 92 -4.72 -1.94 -10.16
CA LEU A 92 -4.69 -3.29 -10.74
C LEU A 92 -6.12 -3.78 -11.03
N ARG A 93 -7.04 -3.63 -10.08
CA ARG A 93 -8.46 -4.02 -10.25
C ARG A 93 -9.13 -3.22 -11.36
N THR A 94 -8.92 -1.90 -11.42
CA THR A 94 -9.40 -1.06 -12.52
C THR A 94 -8.83 -1.52 -13.86
N ALA A 95 -7.55 -1.88 -13.92
CA ALA A 95 -6.93 -2.35 -15.16
C ALA A 95 -7.50 -3.72 -15.59
N ILE A 96 -7.78 -4.62 -14.64
CA ILE A 96 -8.46 -5.89 -14.91
C ILE A 96 -9.86 -5.65 -15.46
N LYS A 97 -10.65 -4.78 -14.82
CA LYS A 97 -11.98 -4.38 -15.28
C LYS A 97 -11.95 -3.85 -16.72
N LYS A 98 -11.01 -2.96 -17.03
CA LYS A 98 -10.85 -2.42 -18.39
C LYS A 98 -10.49 -3.48 -19.42
N THR A 99 -9.68 -4.47 -19.05
CA THR A 99 -9.38 -5.60 -19.95
C THR A 99 -10.63 -6.41 -20.29
N PHE A 100 -11.54 -6.64 -19.32
CA PHE A 100 -12.84 -7.25 -19.59
C PHE A 100 -13.68 -6.41 -20.57
N GLN A 101 -13.82 -5.11 -20.31
CA GLN A 101 -14.60 -4.19 -21.16
C GLN A 101 -14.07 -4.10 -22.60
N GLN A 102 -12.77 -4.25 -22.81
CA GLN A 102 -12.16 -4.19 -24.16
C GLN A 102 -12.44 -5.44 -25.02
N GLN A 103 -12.82 -6.57 -24.41
CA GLN A 103 -13.09 -7.82 -25.13
C GLN A 103 -14.56 -7.99 -25.54
N GLU A 104 -15.49 -7.27 -24.90
CA GLU A 104 -16.95 -7.46 -25.10
C GLU A 104 -17.56 -6.70 -26.29
N GLY A 105 -16.77 -6.01 -27.11
CA GLY A 105 -17.26 -5.39 -28.35
C GLY A 105 -17.95 -4.03 -28.17
N SER A 106 -18.28 -3.41 -29.31
CA SER A 106 -18.52 -1.97 -29.50
C SER A 106 -19.95 -1.48 -29.22
N ASP A 107 -20.85 -2.35 -28.74
CA ASP A 107 -22.31 -2.10 -28.80
C ASP A 107 -22.88 -1.30 -27.61
N GLY A 108 -22.02 -0.63 -26.83
CA GLY A 108 -22.44 0.39 -25.86
C GLY A 108 -22.96 -0.12 -24.50
N ASP A 109 -23.27 -1.40 -24.38
CA ASP A 109 -23.61 -2.04 -23.11
C ASP A 109 -22.36 -2.65 -22.47
N HIS A 110 -21.63 -1.85 -21.69
CA HIS A 110 -20.37 -2.26 -21.05
C HIS A 110 -20.61 -3.18 -19.83
N GLU A 111 -20.78 -4.48 -20.04
CA GLU A 111 -20.98 -5.50 -18.98
C GLU A 111 -19.68 -5.95 -18.28
N GLY A 112 -18.79 -5.00 -17.95
CA GLY A 112 -17.63 -5.29 -17.11
C GLY A 112 -18.01 -5.53 -15.64
N PHE A 113 -17.25 -6.37 -14.93
CA PHE A 113 -17.43 -6.57 -13.49
C PHE A 113 -17.21 -5.28 -12.68
N ALA A 114 -17.98 -5.12 -11.61
CA ALA A 114 -17.71 -4.11 -10.58
C ALA A 114 -16.31 -4.36 -9.96
N GLU A 115 -15.58 -3.29 -9.58
CA GLU A 115 -14.22 -3.44 -9.05
C GLU A 115 -14.21 -4.20 -7.72
N GLU A 116 -15.31 -4.10 -6.97
CA GLU A 116 -15.59 -4.80 -5.72
C GLU A 116 -15.69 -6.31 -5.91
N SER A 117 -16.09 -6.76 -7.11
CA SER A 117 -16.18 -8.17 -7.49
C SER A 117 -14.83 -8.75 -7.95
N ILE A 118 -13.80 -7.91 -8.10
CA ILE A 118 -12.45 -8.32 -8.51
C ILE A 118 -11.57 -8.39 -7.27
N HIS A 119 -11.16 -9.59 -6.90
CA HIS A 119 -10.25 -9.83 -5.79
C HIS A 119 -8.85 -10.14 -6.32
N ALA A 120 -8.07 -9.08 -6.48
CA ALA A 120 -6.63 -9.15 -6.76
C ALA A 120 -5.89 -8.23 -5.77
N TYR A 121 -4.61 -8.52 -5.54
CA TYR A 121 -3.74 -7.76 -4.64
C TYR A 121 -2.39 -7.47 -5.29
N VAL A 122 -1.90 -6.27 -5.06
CA VAL A 122 -0.47 -5.93 -5.15
C VAL A 122 0.08 -5.95 -3.74
N ILE A 123 1.23 -6.60 -3.52
CA ILE A 123 1.87 -6.76 -2.20
C ILE A 123 3.38 -6.44 -2.29
N GLY A 124 4.05 -6.41 -1.13
CA GLY A 124 5.49 -6.16 -1.03
C GLY A 124 5.84 -4.67 -0.97
N ASP A 125 6.50 -4.18 -2.00
CA ASP A 125 6.93 -2.78 -2.14
C ASP A 125 5.81 -1.88 -2.64
N HIS A 126 5.72 -0.66 -2.11
CA HIS A 126 5.02 0.42 -2.78
C HIS A 126 5.98 1.14 -3.75
N GLY A 127 6.32 0.47 -4.85
CA GLY A 127 7.34 0.91 -5.79
C GLY A 127 7.68 -0.12 -6.86
N ASP A 128 8.86 -0.01 -7.46
CA ASP A 128 9.25 -0.83 -8.62
C ASP A 128 9.35 -2.34 -8.31
N LYS A 129 9.47 -2.72 -7.03
CA LYS A 129 9.55 -4.11 -6.59
C LYS A 129 8.21 -4.66 -6.09
N GLN A 130 7.09 -4.03 -6.47
CA GLN A 130 5.75 -4.51 -6.15
C GLN A 130 5.47 -5.89 -6.79
N VAL A 131 4.65 -6.71 -6.12
CA VAL A 131 4.26 -8.04 -6.60
C VAL A 131 2.74 -8.08 -6.79
N ALA A 132 2.26 -8.17 -8.03
CA ALA A 132 0.87 -8.50 -8.31
C ALA A 132 0.67 -10.01 -8.13
N VAL A 133 -0.27 -10.40 -7.27
CA VAL A 133 -0.57 -11.81 -6.95
C VAL A 133 -1.68 -12.31 -7.85
N TRP A 134 -1.29 -12.89 -8.98
CA TRP A 134 -2.19 -13.42 -10.01
C TRP A 134 -2.68 -14.82 -9.65
N SER A 135 -1.83 -15.63 -9.01
CA SER A 135 -2.14 -17.02 -8.66
C SER A 135 -3.37 -17.17 -7.75
N SER A 136 -3.68 -16.15 -6.95
CA SER A 136 -4.89 -16.09 -6.12
C SER A 136 -5.93 -15.07 -6.59
N ALA A 137 -5.75 -14.47 -7.78
CA ALA A 137 -6.68 -13.47 -8.28
C ALA A 137 -8.01 -14.12 -8.70
N THR A 138 -9.13 -13.53 -8.29
CA THR A 138 -10.47 -14.05 -8.61
C THR A 138 -11.43 -12.95 -9.03
N VAL A 139 -12.49 -13.33 -9.74
CA VAL A 139 -13.66 -12.49 -10.03
C VAL A 139 -14.91 -13.25 -9.61
N GLY A 140 -15.69 -12.69 -8.69
CA GLY A 140 -16.88 -13.36 -8.15
C GLY A 140 -16.58 -14.73 -7.50
N GLY A 141 -15.35 -14.95 -7.03
CA GLY A 141 -14.90 -16.21 -6.45
C GLY A 141 -14.33 -17.22 -7.44
N PHE A 142 -14.37 -16.96 -8.75
CA PHE A 142 -13.76 -17.82 -9.77
C PHE A 142 -12.35 -17.36 -10.11
N PRO A 143 -11.37 -18.27 -10.33
CA PRO A 143 -10.02 -17.91 -10.72
C PRO A 143 -10.00 -17.00 -11.95
N LEU A 144 -9.20 -15.93 -11.91
CA LEU A 144 -9.11 -14.97 -13.01
C LEU A 144 -8.66 -15.65 -14.31
N THR A 145 -7.81 -16.68 -14.21
CA THR A 145 -7.33 -17.48 -15.36
C THR A 145 -8.41 -18.33 -16.02
N SER A 146 -9.58 -18.50 -15.39
CA SER A 146 -10.74 -19.17 -16.00
C SER A 146 -11.47 -18.29 -17.03
N PHE A 147 -11.12 -17.01 -17.12
CA PHE A 147 -11.72 -16.08 -18.07
C PHE A 147 -10.81 -15.88 -19.28
N LYS A 148 -11.37 -15.93 -20.49
CA LYS A 148 -10.65 -15.79 -21.77
C LYS A 148 -9.64 -14.63 -21.82
N PRO A 149 -9.94 -13.40 -21.32
CA PRO A 149 -8.96 -12.30 -21.37
C PRO A 149 -7.70 -12.53 -20.51
N PHE A 150 -7.72 -13.49 -19.60
CA PHE A 150 -6.65 -13.77 -18.62
C PHE A 150 -6.18 -15.23 -18.65
N GLU A 151 -6.62 -16.01 -19.63
CA GLU A 151 -6.20 -17.41 -19.83
C GLU A 151 -4.68 -17.53 -20.03
N HIS A 152 -4.06 -16.50 -20.61
CA HIS A 152 -2.62 -16.48 -20.90
C HIS A 152 -1.84 -15.53 -19.96
N LEU A 153 -0.66 -15.98 -19.53
CA LEU A 153 0.25 -15.20 -18.67
C LEU A 153 0.71 -13.87 -19.31
N SER A 154 0.73 -13.78 -20.65
CA SER A 154 1.06 -12.54 -21.37
C SER A 154 0.09 -11.41 -21.03
N ALA A 155 -1.21 -11.70 -20.94
CA ALA A 155 -2.22 -10.70 -20.59
C ALA A 155 -2.02 -10.16 -19.16
N GLN A 156 -1.61 -11.02 -18.23
CA GLN A 156 -1.28 -10.62 -16.85
C GLN A 156 -0.05 -9.70 -16.82
N ALA A 157 1.00 -10.05 -17.56
CA ALA A 157 2.21 -9.22 -17.67
C ALA A 157 1.92 -7.84 -18.30
N ASP A 158 1.06 -7.79 -19.31
CA ASP A 158 0.65 -6.55 -19.97
C ASP A 158 -0.17 -5.65 -19.03
N VAL A 159 -1.11 -6.23 -18.27
CA VAL A 159 -1.89 -5.50 -17.25
C VAL A 159 -0.99 -4.99 -16.13
N ALA A 160 -0.06 -5.82 -15.63
CA ALA A 160 0.90 -5.41 -14.61
C ALA A 160 1.74 -4.22 -15.08
N THR A 161 2.28 -4.29 -16.30
CA THR A 161 3.12 -3.25 -16.90
C THR A 161 2.34 -1.95 -17.12
N ARG A 162 1.10 -2.02 -17.63
CA ARG A 162 0.24 -0.83 -17.77
C ARG A 162 -0.07 -0.19 -16.42
N THR A 163 -0.29 -1.00 -15.39
CA THR A 163 -0.63 -0.54 -14.04
C THR A 163 0.55 0.18 -13.39
N SER A 164 1.76 -0.40 -13.45
CA SER A 164 2.98 0.24 -12.91
C SER A 164 3.34 1.52 -13.66
N ASN A 165 3.20 1.54 -14.99
CA ASN A 165 3.55 2.72 -15.80
C ASN A 165 2.61 3.91 -15.58
N ARG A 166 1.36 3.66 -15.17
CA ARG A 166 0.34 4.71 -15.04
C ARG A 166 0.69 5.79 -14.00
N ILE A 167 1.48 5.46 -12.97
CA ILE A 167 1.91 6.48 -11.99
C ILE A 167 2.90 7.48 -12.60
N TYR A 168 3.81 7.02 -13.46
CA TYR A 168 4.76 7.90 -14.14
C TYR A 168 4.06 8.81 -15.15
N GLU A 169 3.00 8.34 -15.80
CA GLU A 169 2.16 9.20 -16.64
C GLU A 169 1.50 10.31 -15.81
N ILE A 170 0.91 9.98 -14.65
CA ILE A 170 0.29 10.99 -13.78
C ILE A 170 1.33 12.04 -13.32
N ILE A 171 2.51 11.59 -12.90
CA ILE A 171 3.59 12.49 -12.48
C ILE A 171 4.07 13.35 -13.66
N LYS A 172 4.21 12.76 -14.86
CA LYS A 172 4.60 13.50 -16.07
C LYS A 172 3.64 14.65 -16.40
N TYR A 173 2.32 14.44 -16.22
CA TYR A 173 1.32 15.44 -16.60
C TYR A 173 0.94 16.41 -15.47
N LYS A 174 1.13 16.03 -14.20
CA LYS A 174 0.62 16.78 -13.04
C LYS A 174 1.68 17.07 -11.97
N ASP A 175 2.93 16.65 -12.19
CA ASP A 175 4.07 16.78 -11.26
C ASP A 175 3.91 16.00 -9.93
N ALA A 176 2.71 15.51 -9.61
CA ALA A 176 2.39 14.85 -8.36
C ALA A 176 1.15 13.93 -8.44
N SER A 177 1.17 12.84 -7.66
CA SER A 177 0.00 11.99 -7.40
C SER A 177 -0.46 12.14 -5.94
N SER A 178 -1.31 13.15 -5.65
CA SER A 178 -1.81 13.43 -4.29
C SER A 178 -3.25 12.98 -4.03
N PHE A 179 -4.16 13.12 -5.01
CA PHE A 179 -5.59 12.84 -4.77
C PHE A 179 -5.89 11.36 -4.52
N GLY A 180 -5.23 10.45 -5.25
CA GLY A 180 -5.43 9.01 -5.06
C GLY A 180 -5.06 8.57 -3.64
N ILE A 181 -3.88 8.96 -3.16
CA ILE A 181 -3.43 8.59 -1.82
C ILE A 181 -4.26 9.29 -0.72
N ALA A 182 -4.70 10.54 -0.94
CA ALA A 182 -5.60 11.22 -0.01
C ALA A 182 -6.94 10.48 0.14
N SER A 183 -7.51 9.99 -0.98
CA SER A 183 -8.71 9.15 -0.95
C SER A 183 -8.48 7.86 -0.17
N ILE A 184 -7.35 7.18 -0.40
CA ILE A 184 -6.99 5.97 0.36
C ILE A 184 -6.93 6.26 1.86
N VAL A 185 -6.23 7.32 2.27
CA VAL A 185 -6.14 7.67 3.69
C VAL A 185 -7.52 7.94 4.29
N ALA A 186 -8.40 8.64 3.57
CA ALA A 186 -9.78 8.86 4.02
C ALA A 186 -10.55 7.54 4.19
N ASP A 187 -10.40 6.59 3.26
CA ASP A 187 -11.05 5.27 3.34
C ASP A 187 -10.51 4.43 4.51
N LEU A 188 -9.19 4.50 4.77
CA LEU A 188 -8.57 3.84 5.93
C LEU A 188 -9.10 4.40 7.25
N ILE A 189 -9.23 5.74 7.36
CA ILE A 189 -9.82 6.39 8.52
C ILE A 189 -11.28 5.93 8.70
N GLN A 190 -12.08 5.90 7.64
CA GLN A 190 -13.45 5.40 7.72
C GLN A 190 -13.51 3.91 8.12
N CYS A 191 -12.55 3.10 7.70
CA CYS A 191 -12.44 1.70 8.10
C CYS A 191 -12.20 1.55 9.61
N ILE A 192 -11.31 2.38 10.16
CA ILE A 192 -11.02 2.44 11.60
C ILE A 192 -12.25 2.90 12.37
N LEU A 193 -12.81 4.07 12.01
CA LEU A 193 -13.96 4.67 12.71
C LEU A 193 -15.20 3.77 12.69
N GLY A 194 -15.46 3.12 11.55
CA GLY A 194 -16.59 2.19 11.39
C GLY A 194 -16.30 0.77 11.86
N ASN A 195 -15.10 0.47 12.36
CA ASN A 195 -14.64 -0.88 12.68
C ASN A 195 -14.98 -1.90 11.57
N LYS A 196 -14.74 -1.55 10.30
CA LYS A 196 -15.24 -2.34 9.16
C LYS A 196 -14.60 -3.74 9.08
N ARG A 197 -13.41 -3.93 9.67
CA ARG A 197 -12.64 -5.19 9.64
C ARG A 197 -12.34 -5.65 8.22
N THR A 198 -12.04 -4.69 7.33
CA THR A 198 -11.77 -4.93 5.91
C THR A 198 -10.33 -5.44 5.70
N VAL A 199 -10.14 -6.38 4.77
CA VAL A 199 -8.81 -6.84 4.37
C VAL A 199 -8.23 -5.92 3.29
N LEU A 200 -7.12 -5.24 3.61
CA LEU A 200 -6.46 -4.28 2.75
C LEU A 200 -4.95 -4.55 2.70
N PRO A 201 -4.26 -4.35 1.57
CA PRO A 201 -2.82 -4.59 1.47
C PRO A 201 -2.01 -3.44 2.08
N LEU A 202 -1.89 -3.47 3.41
CA LEU A 202 -1.25 -2.44 4.23
C LEU A 202 0.18 -2.81 4.56
N THR A 203 1.05 -1.81 4.71
CA THR A 203 2.39 -2.04 5.22
C THR A 203 2.32 -2.34 6.71
N VAL A 204 2.72 -3.55 7.09
CA VAL A 204 2.76 -4.02 8.47
C VAL A 204 4.03 -4.82 8.71
N TYR A 205 4.45 -4.93 9.97
CA TYR A 205 5.54 -5.84 10.32
C TYR A 205 5.04 -7.29 10.24
N SER A 206 5.68 -8.09 9.40
CA SER A 206 5.39 -9.51 9.25
C SER A 206 6.51 -10.34 9.86
N GLU A 207 6.21 -11.10 10.92
CA GLU A 207 7.16 -12.02 11.53
C GLU A 207 7.71 -13.04 10.53
N ARG A 208 6.84 -13.54 9.63
CA ARG A 208 7.23 -14.48 8.56
C ARG A 208 8.37 -13.97 7.68
N TYR A 209 8.40 -12.67 7.44
CA TYR A 209 9.36 -12.02 6.55
C TYR A 209 10.34 -11.13 7.33
N ASN A 210 10.22 -11.06 8.65
CA ASN A 210 10.97 -10.17 9.53
C ASN A 210 11.15 -8.73 8.98
N ALA A 211 10.10 -8.14 8.41
CA ALA A 211 10.15 -6.86 7.70
C ALA A 211 8.79 -6.13 7.69
N CYS A 212 8.82 -4.81 7.51
CA CYS A 212 7.61 -4.02 7.24
C CYS A 212 7.29 -4.05 5.74
N ILE A 213 6.31 -4.87 5.34
CA ILE A 213 5.95 -5.07 3.93
C ILE A 213 4.44 -4.98 3.73
N ALA A 214 4.01 -4.57 2.54
CA ALA A 214 2.59 -4.48 2.22
C ALA A 214 1.99 -5.88 2.06
N LEU A 215 1.04 -6.26 2.92
CA LEU A 215 0.37 -7.56 2.88
C LEU A 215 -1.13 -7.39 3.16
N PRO A 216 -1.99 -8.27 2.61
CA PRO A 216 -3.42 -8.24 2.92
C PRO A 216 -3.61 -8.42 4.42
N THR A 217 -4.17 -7.40 5.08
CA THR A 217 -4.26 -7.33 6.54
C THR A 217 -5.61 -6.77 6.93
N VAL A 218 -6.21 -7.34 7.97
CA VAL A 218 -7.49 -6.85 8.51
C VAL A 218 -7.26 -5.47 9.15
N LEU A 219 -8.07 -4.46 8.81
CA LEU A 219 -8.05 -3.15 9.46
C LEU A 219 -9.37 -2.91 10.20
N GLY A 220 -9.30 -2.49 11.47
CA GLY A 220 -10.48 -2.13 12.25
C GLY A 220 -10.19 -1.04 13.29
N ALA A 221 -11.08 -0.90 14.27
CA ALA A 221 -11.02 0.20 15.25
C ALA A 221 -9.79 0.19 16.18
N LYS A 222 -9.02 -0.90 16.21
CA LYS A 222 -7.79 -1.05 17.00
C LYS A 222 -6.51 -1.06 16.14
N GLY A 223 -6.61 -0.57 14.90
CA GLY A 223 -5.55 -0.65 13.91
C GLY A 223 -5.55 -1.98 13.16
N VAL A 224 -4.37 -2.46 12.78
CA VAL A 224 -4.20 -3.67 11.96
C VAL A 224 -4.35 -4.94 12.82
N GLY A 225 -4.98 -5.95 12.23
CA GLY A 225 -5.21 -7.26 12.84
C GLY A 225 -4.42 -8.36 12.14
N PRO A 226 -4.99 -9.57 12.02
CA PRO A 226 -4.32 -10.68 11.36
C PRO A 226 -3.94 -10.37 9.91
N ILE A 227 -2.75 -10.84 9.53
CA ILE A 227 -2.28 -10.86 8.14
C ILE A 227 -2.90 -12.08 7.45
N VAL A 228 -3.47 -11.86 6.27
CA VAL A 228 -3.99 -12.88 5.37
C VAL A 228 -2.96 -13.11 4.28
N TYR A 229 -2.32 -14.29 4.31
CA TYR A 229 -1.33 -14.65 3.31
C TYR A 229 -2.03 -15.25 2.08
N PRO A 230 -1.95 -14.59 0.90
CA PRO A 230 -2.51 -15.15 -0.32
C PRO A 230 -1.71 -16.39 -0.73
N GLN A 231 -2.38 -17.29 -1.47
CA GLN A 231 -1.65 -18.31 -2.23
C GLN A 231 -0.80 -17.59 -3.27
N MET A 232 0.46 -18.00 -3.39
CA MET A 232 1.43 -17.43 -4.33
C MET A 232 2.10 -18.56 -5.08
N ASP A 233 2.38 -18.34 -6.37
CA ASP A 233 3.26 -19.24 -7.10
C ASP A 233 4.73 -19.04 -6.68
N ALA A 234 5.62 -19.91 -7.17
CA ALA A 234 7.03 -19.87 -6.81
C ALA A 234 7.72 -18.55 -7.21
N LYS A 235 7.29 -17.91 -8.30
CA LYS A 235 7.88 -16.66 -8.80
C LYS A 235 7.44 -15.48 -7.94
N GLU A 236 6.14 -15.40 -7.61
CA GLU A 236 5.56 -14.39 -6.72
C GLU A 236 6.18 -14.48 -5.33
N GLN A 237 6.28 -15.69 -4.77
CA GLN A 237 6.91 -15.92 -3.47
C GLN A 237 8.39 -15.50 -3.47
N ALA A 238 9.16 -15.87 -4.50
CA ALA A 238 10.57 -15.50 -4.61
C ALA A 238 10.75 -13.98 -4.75
N ALA A 239 9.90 -13.30 -5.51
CA ALA A 239 9.94 -11.85 -5.67
C ALA A 239 9.66 -11.12 -4.35
N LEU A 240 8.66 -11.59 -3.60
CA LEU A 240 8.33 -11.03 -2.29
C LEU A 240 9.46 -11.24 -1.27
N GLU A 241 10.06 -12.43 -1.21
CA GLU A 241 11.18 -12.72 -0.31
C GLU A 241 12.42 -11.87 -0.66
N ALA A 242 12.72 -11.72 -1.95
CA ALA A 242 13.81 -10.87 -2.40
C ALA A 242 13.61 -9.41 -1.99
N TYR A 243 12.39 -8.89 -2.07
CA TYR A 243 12.08 -7.55 -1.58
C TYR A 243 12.16 -7.47 -0.04
N ALA A 244 11.65 -8.46 0.68
CA ALA A 244 11.74 -8.50 2.13
C ALA A 244 13.20 -8.48 2.60
N GLN A 245 14.11 -9.19 1.91
CA GLN A 245 15.55 -9.14 2.20
C GLN A 245 16.11 -7.72 2.03
N ILE A 246 15.81 -7.04 0.91
CA ILE A 246 16.25 -5.66 0.68
C ILE A 246 15.73 -4.72 1.78
N ASN A 247 14.47 -4.89 2.19
CA ASN A 247 13.86 -4.09 3.25
C ASN A 247 14.60 -4.30 4.59
N ARG A 248 14.91 -5.55 4.96
CA ARG A 248 15.68 -5.89 6.16
C ARG A 248 17.06 -5.26 6.14
N ASP A 249 17.77 -5.40 5.03
CA ASP A 249 19.11 -4.86 4.88
C ASP A 249 19.11 -3.34 4.99
N THR A 250 18.06 -2.68 4.49
CA THR A 250 17.90 -1.22 4.60
C THR A 250 17.59 -0.77 6.03
N CYS A 251 16.83 -1.55 6.80
CA CYS A 251 16.44 -1.22 8.19
C CYS A 251 17.50 -1.59 9.25
N ASN A 252 18.43 -2.50 8.93
CA ASN A 252 19.47 -2.97 9.85
C ASN A 252 20.79 -2.17 9.74
N VAL A 253 20.77 -1.02 9.07
CA VAL A 253 21.85 0.01 9.07
C VAL A 253 21.43 1.17 9.95
#